data_AF-A0A1H0SHB5-F1
#
_entry.id   AF-A0A1H0SHB5-F1
#
_cell.length_a   1.000
_cell.length_b   1.000
_cell.length_c   1.000
_cell.angle_alpha   90.00
_cell.angle_beta   90.00
_cell.angle_gamma   90.00
#
_symmetry.space_group_name_H-M   'P 1'
#
loop_
_entity.id
_entity.type
_entity.pdbx_description
1 polymer ?
#
loop_
_entity_poly.entity_id
_entity_poly.type
_entity_poly.pdbx_seq_one_letter_code
_entity_poly.pdbx_strand_id
1 'polypeptide(L)'
;MLVAPPITKLQWKEPRMSSNLISTLRNIAAKPNASATTKLITARRICRVFVRRLDSIQIERRAILREAAKLEAFLPFTRKAIAGLERRAEEHREAERSEARSELIGFGMSLLVDVEGLADALGFDRLCDVLSVSSVHREQARQDGDASIYNLTMTLNLEESAGRKREEFDDGGPLLHAFVPIVMNAYDNRPDLLEAAKLELAQQRRPKLRVVRNAGEAWPL
;
A
#
# COMPACT_ATOMS: atom_id res chain seq x y z
N MET A 1 -16.80 17.93 -47.13
CA MET A 1 -15.47 17.37 -46.82
C MET A 1 -14.68 18.42 -46.05
N LEU A 2 -14.49 18.23 -44.74
CA LEU A 2 -13.65 19.08 -43.90
C LEU A 2 -12.65 18.15 -43.24
N VAL A 3 -11.41 18.19 -43.73
CA VAL A 3 -10.29 17.41 -43.22
C VAL A 3 -9.66 18.21 -42.08
N ALA A 4 -9.74 17.70 -40.85
CA ALA A 4 -9.01 18.24 -39.73
C ALA A 4 -7.52 17.81 -39.82
N PRO A 5 -6.56 18.68 -39.47
CA PRO A 5 -5.14 18.41 -39.62
C PRO A 5 -4.64 17.37 -38.59
N PRO A 6 -3.51 16.69 -38.87
CA PRO A 6 -2.97 15.69 -37.97
C PRO A 6 -2.35 16.38 -36.74
N ILE A 7 -2.90 16.09 -35.56
CA ILE A 7 -2.29 16.48 -34.28
C ILE A 7 -1.01 15.64 -34.13
N THR A 8 0.09 16.19 -34.63
CA THR A 8 1.43 15.70 -34.36
C THR A 8 1.97 16.38 -33.11
N LYS A 9 2.60 15.56 -32.24
CA LYS A 9 3.40 15.92 -31.07
C LYS A 9 2.65 16.38 -29.81
N LEU A 10 2.17 15.40 -29.04
CA LEU A 10 2.52 15.37 -27.62
C LEU A 10 3.45 14.20 -27.39
N GLN A 11 4.76 14.47 -27.50
CA GLN A 11 5.75 13.67 -26.80
C GLN A 11 5.57 13.96 -25.30
N TRP A 12 4.67 13.25 -24.64
CA TRP A 12 4.80 13.04 -23.21
C TRP A 12 6.03 12.15 -23.02
N LYS A 13 7.20 12.78 -22.94
CA LYS A 13 8.32 12.16 -22.21
C LYS A 13 7.87 12.16 -20.74
N GLU A 14 7.10 11.14 -20.35
CA GLU A 14 7.11 10.74 -18.94
C GLU A 14 8.58 10.41 -18.59
N PRO A 15 9.07 10.87 -17.44
CA PRO A 15 10.50 10.81 -17.16
C PRO A 15 10.92 9.35 -17.03
N ARG A 16 11.96 8.93 -17.76
CA ARG A 16 12.75 7.71 -17.49
C ARG A 16 13.48 7.78 -16.12
N MET A 17 12.93 8.47 -15.11
CA MET A 17 13.55 8.71 -13.80
C MET A 17 13.11 7.73 -12.71
N SER A 18 11.98 7.03 -12.87
CA SER A 18 11.46 6.13 -11.83
C SER A 18 12.39 4.95 -11.54
N SER A 19 12.96 4.35 -12.59
CA SER A 19 13.89 3.22 -12.45
C SER A 19 15.17 3.59 -11.67
N ASN A 20 15.74 4.78 -11.92
CA ASN A 20 16.94 5.25 -11.23
C ASN A 20 16.64 5.67 -9.77
N LEU A 21 15.47 6.24 -9.51
CA LEU A 21 15.05 6.57 -8.15
C LEU A 21 14.82 5.32 -7.31
N ILE A 22 14.07 4.33 -7.83
CA ILE A 22 13.78 3.09 -7.10
C ILE A 22 15.07 2.31 -6.83
N SER A 23 15.97 2.19 -7.81
CA SER A 23 17.26 1.53 -7.60
C SER A 23 18.12 2.24 -6.57
N THR A 24 18.17 3.57 -6.60
CA THR A 24 18.88 4.38 -5.60
C THR A 24 18.30 4.17 -4.20
N LEU A 25 16.96 4.19 -4.07
CA LEU A 25 16.28 3.95 -2.80
C LEU A 25 16.58 2.54 -2.28
N ARG A 26 16.47 1.50 -3.13
CA ARG A 26 16.85 0.12 -2.74
C ARG A 26 18.30 0.05 -2.27
N ASN A 27 19.23 0.70 -2.97
CA ASN A 27 20.64 0.73 -2.58
C ASN A 27 20.85 1.42 -1.22
N ILE A 28 20.05 2.44 -0.89
CA ILE A 28 20.10 3.08 0.43
C ILE A 28 19.61 2.11 1.53
N ALA A 29 18.49 1.41 1.31
CA ALA A 29 17.96 0.45 2.27
C ALA A 29 18.85 -0.79 2.45
N ALA A 30 19.56 -1.20 1.40
CA ALA A 30 20.44 -2.37 1.41
C ALA A 30 21.81 -2.15 2.07
N LYS A 31 22.14 -0.92 2.48
CA LYS A 31 23.41 -0.67 3.19
C LYS A 31 23.43 -1.46 4.51
N PRO A 32 24.55 -2.12 4.87
CA PRO A 32 24.63 -2.94 6.09
C PRO A 32 24.32 -2.18 7.38
N ASN A 33 24.54 -0.87 7.37
CA ASN A 33 24.31 0.03 8.50
C ASN A 33 23.07 0.94 8.31
N ALA A 34 22.17 0.61 7.38
CA ALA A 34 20.93 1.34 7.22
C ALA A 34 20.07 1.18 8.47
N SER A 35 19.76 2.32 9.12
CA SER A 35 18.87 2.32 10.30
C SER A 35 17.47 1.83 9.93
N ALA A 36 16.75 1.23 10.89
CA ALA A 36 15.35 0.83 10.70
C ALA A 36 14.46 2.01 10.24
N THR A 37 14.77 3.23 10.71
CA THR A 37 14.08 4.45 10.27
C THR A 37 14.32 4.68 8.78
N THR A 38 15.57 4.59 8.34
CA THR A 38 15.95 4.75 6.92
C THR A 38 15.25 3.72 6.05
N LYS A 39 15.25 2.44 6.47
CA LYS A 39 14.62 1.36 5.72
C LYS A 39 13.12 1.58 5.55
N LEU A 40 12.40 1.91 6.63
CA LEU A 40 10.97 2.16 6.57
C LEU A 40 10.62 3.43 5.76
N ILE A 41 11.37 4.53 5.92
CA ILE A 41 11.18 5.74 5.08
C ILE A 41 11.38 5.41 3.59
N THR A 42 12.39 4.60 3.29
CA THR A 42 12.69 4.20 1.92
C THR A 42 11.60 3.31 1.34
N ALA A 43 11.11 2.33 2.11
CA ALA A 43 9.99 1.48 1.72
C ALA A 43 8.74 2.31 1.42
N ARG A 44 8.36 3.25 2.30
CA ARG A 44 7.25 4.20 2.08
C ARG A 44 7.41 5.00 0.79
N ARG A 45 8.61 5.51 0.53
CA ARG A 45 8.91 6.27 -0.70
C ARG A 45 8.78 5.41 -1.95
N ILE A 46 9.29 4.18 -1.93
CA ILE A 46 9.18 3.25 -3.06
C ILE A 46 7.71 2.91 -3.33
N CYS A 47 6.95 2.58 -2.28
CA CYS A 47 5.52 2.29 -2.42
C CYS A 47 4.78 3.49 -3.04
N ARG A 48 5.06 4.72 -2.58
CA ARG A 48 4.48 5.93 -3.16
C ARG A 48 4.80 6.11 -4.65
N VAL A 49 6.01 5.74 -5.09
CA VAL A 49 6.37 5.80 -6.52
C VAL A 49 5.53 4.81 -7.33
N PHE A 50 5.35 3.59 -6.84
CA PHE A 50 4.52 2.59 -7.52
C PHE A 50 3.03 2.96 -7.54
N VAL A 51 2.49 3.47 -6.43
CA VAL A 51 1.10 3.95 -6.37
C VAL A 51 0.85 5.03 -7.42
N ARG A 52 1.71 6.06 -7.49
CA ARG A 52 1.59 7.12 -8.50
C ARG A 52 1.67 6.58 -9.94
N ARG A 53 2.48 5.55 -10.19
CA ARG A 53 2.56 4.88 -11.50
C ARG A 53 1.27 4.13 -11.82
N LEU A 54 0.66 3.46 -10.84
CA LEU A 54 -0.63 2.79 -11.01
C LEU A 54 -1.76 3.79 -11.25
N ASP A 55 -1.76 4.91 -10.54
CA ASP A 55 -2.75 5.98 -10.70
C ASP A 55 -2.68 6.60 -12.10
N SER A 56 -1.47 6.88 -12.61
CA SER A 56 -1.31 7.43 -13.96
C SER A 56 -1.84 6.46 -15.02
N ILE A 57 -1.48 5.17 -14.93
CA ILE A 57 -2.00 4.12 -15.82
C ILE A 57 -3.53 4.05 -15.73
N GLN A 58 -4.10 4.12 -14.52
CA GLN A 58 -5.55 4.06 -14.32
C GLN A 58 -6.27 5.28 -14.91
N ILE A 59 -5.68 6.48 -14.81
CA ILE A 59 -6.21 7.70 -15.44
C ILE A 59 -6.23 7.55 -16.97
N GLU A 60 -5.14 7.04 -17.56
CA GLU A 60 -5.03 6.80 -19.00
C GLU A 60 -6.06 5.77 -19.49
N ARG A 61 -6.22 4.65 -18.78
CA ARG A 61 -7.25 3.63 -19.09
C ARG A 61 -8.66 4.19 -19.01
N ARG A 62 -8.96 4.96 -17.96
CA ARG A 62 -10.26 5.65 -17.83
C ARG A 62 -10.50 6.64 -18.96
N ALA A 63 -9.46 7.30 -19.47
CA ALA A 63 -9.62 8.18 -20.64
C ALA A 63 -10.06 7.40 -21.88
N ILE A 64 -9.48 6.22 -22.13
CA ILE A 64 -9.88 5.34 -23.24
C ILE A 64 -11.33 4.86 -23.05
N LEU A 65 -11.69 4.43 -21.84
CA LEU A 65 -13.07 3.97 -21.56
C LEU A 65 -14.10 5.09 -21.70
N ARG A 66 -13.75 6.34 -21.40
CA ARG A 66 -14.62 7.49 -21.67
C ARG A 66 -14.86 7.70 -23.17
N GLU A 67 -13.93 7.32 -24.03
CA GLU A 67 -14.17 7.33 -25.49
C GLU A 67 -15.18 6.25 -25.87
N ALA A 68 -15.10 5.07 -25.26
CA ALA A 68 -16.05 3.98 -25.48
C ALA A 68 -17.47 4.39 -25.05
N ALA A 69 -17.61 4.98 -23.86
CA ALA A 69 -18.88 5.45 -23.32
C ALA A 69 -19.58 6.47 -24.24
N LYS A 70 -18.82 7.36 -24.91
CA LYS A 70 -19.40 8.30 -25.89
C LYS A 70 -20.02 7.61 -27.11
N LEU A 71 -19.55 6.41 -27.45
CA LEU A 71 -20.04 5.66 -28.60
C LEU A 71 -21.31 4.84 -28.28
N GLU A 72 -21.65 4.66 -27.00
CA GLU A 72 -22.84 3.91 -26.58
C GLU A 72 -24.14 4.51 -27.12
N ALA A 73 -24.20 5.84 -27.26
CA ALA A 73 -25.34 6.56 -27.85
C ALA A 73 -25.64 6.17 -29.31
N PHE A 74 -24.70 5.52 -30.01
CA PHE A 74 -24.83 5.14 -31.42
C PHE A 74 -24.92 3.62 -31.62
N LEU A 75 -25.27 2.89 -30.56
CA LEU A 75 -25.61 1.48 -30.67
C LEU A 75 -26.81 1.27 -31.62
N PRO A 76 -26.87 0.14 -32.32
CA PRO A 76 -25.97 -1.02 -32.23
C PRO A 76 -24.68 -0.90 -33.09
N PHE A 77 -24.57 0.11 -33.95
CA PHE A 77 -23.54 0.16 -35.00
C PHE A 77 -22.11 0.35 -34.47
N THR A 78 -21.96 0.92 -33.28
CA THR A 78 -20.66 1.14 -32.62
C THR A 78 -20.15 -0.02 -31.78
N ARG A 79 -20.89 -1.14 -31.68
CA ARG A 79 -20.53 -2.27 -30.80
C ARG A 79 -19.10 -2.77 -30.99
N LYS A 80 -18.65 -2.92 -32.25
CA LYS A 80 -17.28 -3.37 -32.56
C LYS A 80 -16.22 -2.34 -32.16
N ALA A 81 -16.52 -1.05 -32.31
CA ALA A 81 -15.62 0.03 -31.93
C ALA A 81 -15.49 0.15 -30.40
N ILE A 82 -16.60 0.02 -29.67
CA ILE A 82 -16.64 -0.03 -28.20
C ILE A 82 -15.76 -1.18 -27.70
N ALA A 83 -16.00 -2.41 -28.18
CA ALA A 83 -15.19 -3.57 -27.80
C ALA A 83 -13.69 -3.38 -28.12
N GLY A 84 -13.37 -2.71 -29.24
CA GLY A 84 -11.99 -2.37 -29.58
C GLY A 84 -11.35 -1.40 -28.58
N LEU A 85 -12.09 -0.41 -28.09
CA LEU A 85 -11.63 0.55 -27.08
C LEU A 85 -11.51 -0.09 -25.70
N GLU A 86 -12.43 -0.97 -25.32
CA GLU A 86 -12.37 -1.73 -24.08
C GLU A 86 -11.13 -2.62 -24.04
N ARG A 87 -10.89 -3.40 -25.11
CA ARG A 87 -9.67 -4.20 -25.24
C ARG A 87 -8.41 -3.34 -25.23
N ARG A 88 -8.43 -2.18 -25.92
CA ARG A 88 -7.30 -1.24 -25.89
C ARG A 88 -7.04 -0.71 -24.48
N ALA A 89 -8.08 -0.38 -23.73
CA ALA A 89 -7.95 0.04 -22.34
C ALA A 89 -7.42 -1.10 -21.47
N GLU A 90 -7.82 -2.35 -21.73
CA GLU A 90 -7.35 -3.52 -21.01
C GLU A 90 -5.86 -3.78 -21.21
N GLU A 91 -5.41 -3.73 -22.46
CA GLU A 91 -4.02 -3.97 -22.86
C GLU A 91 -3.10 -2.78 -22.52
N HIS A 92 -3.66 -1.59 -22.30
CA HIS A 92 -2.90 -0.36 -22.08
C HIS A 92 -1.98 -0.48 -20.87
N ARG A 93 -0.67 -0.52 -21.15
CA ARG A 93 0.44 -0.60 -20.19
C ARG A 93 0.28 -1.74 -19.17
N GLU A 94 -0.35 -2.85 -19.55
CA GLU A 94 -0.63 -3.94 -18.62
C GLU A 94 0.65 -4.55 -18.04
N ALA A 95 1.73 -4.66 -18.82
CA ALA A 95 3.02 -5.12 -18.32
C ALA A 95 3.58 -4.23 -17.19
N GLU A 96 3.53 -2.90 -17.37
CA GLU A 96 3.98 -1.94 -16.36
C GLU A 96 3.12 -1.96 -15.10
N ARG A 97 1.80 -2.10 -15.27
CA ARG A 97 0.83 -2.20 -14.18
C ARG A 97 1.04 -3.48 -13.37
N SER A 98 1.23 -4.61 -14.05
CA SER A 98 1.47 -5.91 -13.43
C SER A 98 2.79 -5.92 -12.65
N GLU A 99 3.87 -5.39 -13.25
CA GLU A 99 5.17 -5.19 -12.59
C GLU A 99 5.02 -4.35 -11.31
N ALA A 100 4.41 -3.17 -11.40
CA ALA A 100 4.23 -2.28 -10.25
C ALA A 100 3.39 -2.91 -9.13
N ARG A 101 2.36 -3.71 -9.48
CA ARG A 101 1.55 -4.46 -8.50
C ARG A 101 2.35 -5.56 -7.82
N SER A 102 3.11 -6.33 -8.58
CA SER A 102 3.96 -7.40 -8.04
C SER A 102 4.98 -6.84 -7.05
N GLU A 103 5.59 -5.70 -7.39
CA GLU A 103 6.54 -5.00 -6.51
C GLU A 103 5.89 -4.51 -5.22
N LEU A 104 4.71 -3.88 -5.29
CA LEU A 104 3.94 -3.47 -4.11
C LEU A 104 3.58 -4.66 -3.21
N ILE A 105 3.16 -5.78 -3.79
CA ILE A 105 2.89 -7.02 -3.04
C ILE A 105 4.15 -7.51 -2.34
N GLY A 106 5.30 -7.51 -3.02
CA GLY A 106 6.58 -7.89 -2.43
C GLY A 106 6.94 -7.05 -1.21
N PHE A 107 6.78 -5.72 -1.31
CA PHE A 107 6.98 -4.82 -0.17
C PHE A 107 5.98 -5.07 0.96
N GLY A 108 4.70 -5.22 0.63
CA GLY A 108 3.66 -5.48 1.62
C GLY A 108 3.92 -6.80 2.37
N MET A 109 4.35 -7.86 1.68
CA MET A 109 4.66 -9.14 2.32
C MET A 109 5.86 -9.02 3.27
N SER A 110 6.92 -8.32 2.84
CA SER A 110 8.09 -8.08 3.69
C SER A 110 7.75 -7.28 4.96
N LEU A 111 6.83 -6.32 4.86
CA LEU A 111 6.40 -5.50 5.98
C LEU A 111 5.35 -6.18 6.87
N LEU A 112 4.51 -7.06 6.29
CA LEU A 112 3.49 -7.83 7.00
C LEU A 112 4.15 -8.79 8.00
N VAL A 113 5.18 -9.50 7.55
CA VAL A 113 5.95 -10.45 8.38
C VAL A 113 6.99 -9.72 9.24
N ASP A 114 7.24 -8.44 8.96
CA ASP A 114 8.31 -7.64 9.55
C ASP A 114 9.66 -8.39 9.59
N VAL A 115 10.08 -8.92 8.44
CA VAL A 115 11.26 -9.79 8.30
C VAL A 115 12.53 -9.15 8.90
N GLU A 116 12.63 -7.82 8.84
CA GLU A 116 13.77 -7.07 9.35
C GLU A 116 13.62 -6.61 10.82
N GLY A 117 12.51 -6.94 11.48
CA GLY A 117 12.21 -6.54 12.86
C GLY A 117 12.13 -5.02 13.03
N LEU A 118 11.59 -4.29 12.04
CA LEU A 118 11.56 -2.84 12.01
C LEU A 118 10.68 -2.27 13.13
N ALA A 119 9.56 -2.92 13.45
CA ALA A 119 8.64 -2.46 14.50
C ALA A 119 9.34 -2.47 15.86
N ASP A 120 9.99 -3.59 16.19
CA ASP A 120 10.73 -3.76 17.44
C ASP A 120 11.97 -2.84 17.51
N ALA A 121 12.73 -2.74 16.41
CA ALA A 121 13.93 -1.91 16.35
C ALA A 121 13.65 -0.40 16.48
N LEU A 122 12.48 0.06 16.03
CA LEU A 122 12.06 1.44 16.18
C LEU A 122 11.41 1.71 17.54
N GLY A 123 10.64 0.75 18.04
CA GLY A 123 9.70 0.98 19.13
C GLY A 123 8.51 1.84 18.68
N PHE A 124 7.45 1.82 19.49
CA PHE A 124 6.14 2.37 19.12
C PHE A 124 6.18 3.86 18.74
N ASP A 125 6.79 4.72 19.55
CA ASP A 125 6.76 6.17 19.32
C ASP A 125 7.50 6.55 18.04
N ARG A 126 8.68 5.96 17.81
CA ARG A 126 9.47 6.22 16.61
C ARG A 126 8.81 5.63 15.37
N LEU A 127 8.19 4.46 15.49
CA LEU A 127 7.38 3.90 14.41
C LEU A 127 6.25 4.87 14.02
N CYS A 128 5.53 5.40 15.01
CA CYS A 128 4.48 6.39 14.78
C CYS A 128 4.99 7.70 14.18
N ASP A 129 6.19 8.16 14.56
CA ASP A 129 6.84 9.31 13.91
C ASP A 129 7.12 9.01 12.43
N VAL A 130 7.73 7.85 12.16
CA VAL A 130 8.09 7.46 10.80
C VAL A 130 6.84 7.22 9.95
N LEU A 131 5.74 6.73 10.51
CA LEU A 131 4.47 6.59 9.81
C LEU A 131 3.65 7.88 9.78
N SER A 132 4.10 8.94 10.46
CA SER A 132 3.41 10.23 10.56
C SER A 132 1.99 10.10 11.15
N VAL A 133 1.87 9.37 12.25
CA VAL A 133 0.61 9.14 13.00
C VAL A 133 0.35 10.32 13.95
N SER A 134 -0.88 10.84 13.98
CA SER A 134 -1.28 11.95 14.86
C SER A 134 -1.22 11.56 16.34
N SER A 135 -0.98 12.52 17.23
CA SER A 135 -0.90 12.25 18.69
C SER A 135 -2.16 11.61 19.26
N VAL A 136 -3.34 12.02 18.78
CA VAL A 136 -4.64 11.44 19.16
C VAL A 136 -4.70 9.95 18.78
N HIS A 137 -4.31 9.60 17.56
CA HIS A 137 -4.32 8.21 17.11
C HIS A 137 -3.23 7.35 17.74
N ARG A 138 -2.09 7.94 18.12
CA ARG A 138 -1.06 7.24 18.90
C ARG A 138 -1.60 6.78 20.24
N GLU A 139 -2.30 7.66 20.93
CA GLU A 139 -2.85 7.33 22.25
C GLU A 139 -3.90 6.23 22.15
N GLN A 140 -4.78 6.29 21.15
CA GLN A 140 -5.72 5.21 20.88
C GLN A 140 -5.01 3.88 20.58
N ALA A 141 -4.02 3.89 19.68
CA ALA A 141 -3.28 2.67 19.34
C ALA A 141 -2.50 2.08 20.53
N ARG A 142 -2.00 2.90 21.47
CA ARG A 142 -1.41 2.40 22.73
C ARG A 142 -2.43 1.68 23.60
N GLN A 143 -3.62 2.25 23.75
CA GLN A 143 -4.69 1.63 24.54
C GLN A 143 -5.12 0.29 23.95
N ASP A 144 -5.13 0.20 22.62
CA ASP A 144 -5.48 -1.02 21.89
C ASP A 144 -4.32 -2.04 21.81
N GLY A 145 -3.12 -1.66 22.25
CA GLY A 145 -1.93 -2.51 22.24
C GLY A 145 -1.35 -2.78 20.84
N ASP A 146 -1.67 -1.93 19.86
CA ASP A 146 -1.27 -2.12 18.47
C ASP A 146 0.08 -1.45 18.18
N ALA A 147 1.14 -2.25 18.03
CA ALA A 147 2.49 -1.78 17.72
C ALA A 147 3.06 -2.31 16.39
N SER A 148 2.30 -3.12 15.64
CA SER A 148 2.77 -3.65 14.35
C SER A 148 2.58 -2.65 13.21
N ILE A 149 3.49 -2.69 12.23
CA ILE A 149 3.39 -1.88 11.01
C ILE A 149 2.04 -2.13 10.33
N TYR A 150 1.69 -3.41 10.14
CA TYR A 150 0.44 -3.82 9.52
C TYR A 150 -0.80 -3.29 10.24
N ASN A 151 -0.88 -3.38 11.58
CA ASN A 151 -2.06 -2.91 12.30
C ASN A 151 -2.20 -1.39 12.20
N LEU A 152 -1.10 -0.66 12.39
CA LEU A 152 -1.10 0.80 12.30
C LEU A 152 -1.47 1.28 10.89
N THR A 153 -1.07 0.58 9.83
CA THR A 153 -1.31 1.03 8.45
C THR A 153 -2.57 0.47 7.81
N MET A 154 -2.84 -0.83 7.93
CA MET A 154 -3.94 -1.51 7.21
C MET A 154 -5.20 -1.61 8.07
N THR A 155 -5.06 -2.08 9.31
CA THR A 155 -6.21 -2.32 10.20
C THR A 155 -6.81 -1.00 10.71
N LEU A 156 -5.94 -0.09 11.16
CA LEU A 156 -6.36 1.18 11.76
C LEU A 156 -6.27 2.36 10.77
N ASN A 157 -5.63 2.17 9.61
CA ASN A 157 -5.46 3.19 8.58
C ASN A 157 -4.84 4.51 9.10
N LEU A 158 -3.84 4.42 10.00
CA LEU A 158 -3.25 5.56 10.70
C LEU A 158 -2.02 6.17 10.03
N GLU A 159 -1.44 5.50 9.02
CA GLU A 159 -0.31 6.05 8.27
C GLU A 159 -0.70 7.43 7.71
N GLU A 160 0.15 8.44 7.88
CA GLU A 160 -0.10 9.84 7.45
C GLU A 160 -1.32 10.51 8.07
N SER A 161 -1.86 9.97 9.17
CA SER A 161 -3.00 10.58 9.86
C SER A 161 -2.70 11.91 10.55
N ALA A 162 -1.43 12.30 10.69
CA ALA A 162 -1.03 13.66 11.08
C ALA A 162 -1.14 14.68 9.93
N GLY A 163 -1.36 14.22 8.69
CA GLY A 163 -1.54 15.06 7.49
C GLY A 163 -2.94 15.68 7.39
N ARG A 164 -3.25 16.32 6.25
CA ARG A 164 -4.57 16.94 6.02
C ARG A 164 -5.68 15.89 6.08
N LYS A 165 -6.88 16.36 6.44
CA LYS A 165 -8.13 15.57 6.49
C LYS A 165 -8.29 14.80 5.16
N ARG A 166 -8.30 13.47 5.24
CA ARG A 166 -8.53 12.59 4.10
C ARG A 166 -9.95 12.79 3.59
N GLU A 167 -10.12 13.00 2.29
CA GLU A 167 -11.44 13.11 1.67
C GLU A 167 -11.90 11.77 1.09
N GLU A 168 -10.97 10.86 0.75
CA GLU A 168 -11.28 9.59 0.10
C GLU A 168 -10.49 8.39 0.68
N PHE A 169 -11.03 7.17 0.55
CA PHE A 169 -10.33 5.93 0.96
C PHE A 169 -9.02 5.71 0.18
N ASP A 170 -8.95 6.25 -1.04
CA ASP A 170 -7.75 6.27 -1.90
C ASP A 170 -6.70 7.32 -1.45
N ASP A 171 -6.97 8.18 -0.45
CA ASP A 171 -5.95 9.04 0.20
C ASP A 171 -5.14 8.27 1.27
N GLY A 172 -5.18 6.95 1.23
CA GLY A 172 -4.42 6.05 2.09
C GLY A 172 -2.91 6.32 2.06
N GLY A 173 -2.23 5.93 3.13
CA GLY A 173 -0.78 6.01 3.19
C GLY A 173 -0.15 5.06 2.16
N PRO A 174 1.07 5.31 1.68
CA PRO A 174 1.70 4.50 0.65
C PRO A 174 1.85 3.02 1.03
N LEU A 175 1.94 2.68 2.33
CA LEU A 175 1.99 1.27 2.75
C LEU A 175 0.63 0.59 2.71
N LEU A 176 -0.48 1.33 2.89
CA LEU A 176 -1.83 0.78 2.75
C LEU A 176 -1.99 0.10 1.37
N HIS A 177 -1.56 0.77 0.31
CA HIS A 177 -1.63 0.25 -1.06
C HIS A 177 -0.69 -0.96 -1.31
N ALA A 178 0.30 -1.19 -0.45
CA ALA A 178 1.12 -2.40 -0.50
C ALA A 178 0.41 -3.58 0.20
N PHE A 179 -0.39 -3.33 1.23
CA PHE A 179 -1.13 -4.35 1.98
C PHE A 179 -2.45 -4.76 1.32
N VAL A 180 -3.19 -3.81 0.72
CA VAL A 180 -4.50 -4.07 0.12
C VAL A 180 -4.46 -5.23 -0.89
N PRO A 181 -3.54 -5.29 -1.86
CA PRO A 181 -3.51 -6.39 -2.83
C PRO A 181 -3.24 -7.76 -2.19
N ILE A 182 -2.51 -7.81 -1.07
CA ILE A 182 -2.24 -9.05 -0.33
C ILE A 182 -3.52 -9.56 0.31
N VAL A 183 -4.23 -8.67 1.01
CA VAL A 183 -5.50 -9.00 1.66
C VAL A 183 -6.54 -9.40 0.63
N MET A 184 -6.67 -8.65 -0.47
CA MET A 184 -7.61 -8.99 -1.56
C MET A 184 -7.27 -10.32 -2.22
N ASN A 185 -5.99 -10.59 -2.50
CA ASN A 185 -5.56 -11.88 -3.03
C ASN A 185 -5.85 -13.03 -2.06
N ALA A 186 -5.69 -12.81 -0.75
CA ALA A 186 -6.04 -13.81 0.25
C ALA A 186 -7.56 -14.04 0.30
N TYR A 187 -8.38 -13.00 0.19
CA TYR A 187 -9.84 -13.14 0.08
C TYR A 187 -10.26 -13.96 -1.15
N ASP A 188 -9.66 -13.69 -2.31
CA ASP A 188 -10.04 -14.33 -3.57
C ASP A 188 -9.55 -15.78 -3.69
N ASN A 189 -8.37 -16.09 -3.14
CA ASN A 189 -7.70 -17.37 -3.42
C ASN A 189 -7.46 -18.27 -2.20
N ARG A 190 -7.39 -17.72 -0.98
CA ARG A 190 -7.04 -18.45 0.26
C ARG A 190 -7.65 -17.80 1.52
N PRO A 191 -8.99 -17.78 1.66
CA PRO A 191 -9.65 -17.15 2.80
C PRO A 191 -9.25 -17.82 4.14
N ASP A 192 -8.86 -19.09 4.09
CA ASP A 192 -8.32 -19.87 5.22
C ASP A 192 -7.02 -19.28 5.81
N LEU A 193 -6.13 -18.77 4.97
CA LEU A 193 -4.86 -18.17 5.41
C LEU A 193 -5.06 -16.77 6.00
N LEU A 194 -6.03 -16.03 5.50
CA LEU A 194 -6.39 -14.73 6.09
C LEU A 194 -6.99 -14.93 7.49
N GLU A 195 -7.87 -15.91 7.66
CA GLU A 195 -8.43 -16.24 8.98
C GLU A 195 -7.38 -16.82 9.92
N ALA A 196 -6.43 -17.63 9.44
CA ALA A 196 -5.30 -18.10 10.25
C ALA A 196 -4.39 -16.95 10.69
N ALA A 197 -4.05 -16.02 9.79
CA ALA A 197 -3.23 -14.85 10.11
C ALA A 197 -3.96 -13.90 11.08
N LYS A 198 -5.27 -13.68 10.90
CA LYS A 198 -6.11 -12.94 11.86
C LYS A 198 -6.15 -13.62 13.22
N LEU A 199 -6.24 -14.96 13.26
CA LEU A 199 -6.25 -15.74 14.50
C LEU A 199 -4.91 -15.65 15.22
N GLU A 200 -3.80 -15.67 14.49
CA GLU A 200 -2.44 -15.54 15.02
C GLU A 200 -2.19 -14.13 15.56
N LEU A 201 -2.63 -13.09 14.84
CA LEU A 201 -2.66 -11.69 15.31
C LEU A 201 -3.55 -11.52 16.55
N ALA A 202 -4.72 -12.17 16.59
CA ALA A 202 -5.62 -12.15 17.75
C ALA A 202 -5.03 -12.88 18.96
N GLN A 203 -4.22 -13.92 18.76
CA GLN A 203 -3.48 -14.61 19.81
C GLN A 203 -2.31 -13.77 20.33
N GLN A 204 -1.65 -12.99 19.47
CA GLN A 204 -0.65 -11.99 19.87
C GLN A 204 -1.25 -10.83 20.68
N ARG A 205 -2.53 -10.48 20.45
CA ARG A 205 -3.30 -9.48 21.22
C ARG A 205 -3.73 -9.91 22.63
N ARG A 206 -3.53 -11.17 23.04
CA ARG A 206 -3.78 -11.55 24.45
C ARG A 206 -2.62 -11.02 25.31
N PRO A 207 -2.86 -10.11 26.28
CA PRO A 207 -1.81 -9.74 27.22
C PRO A 207 -1.32 -11.02 27.88
N LYS A 208 -0.01 -11.27 27.84
CA LYS A 208 0.63 -12.29 28.68
C LYS A 208 0.40 -11.83 30.12
N LEU A 209 -0.71 -12.25 30.72
CA LEU A 209 -0.89 -12.23 32.16
C LEU A 209 0.21 -13.13 32.71
N ARG A 210 1.35 -12.51 33.03
CA ARG A 210 2.39 -13.12 33.83
C ARG A 210 1.75 -13.29 35.19
N VAL A 211 1.16 -14.47 35.44
CA VAL A 211 0.77 -14.87 36.79
C VAL A 211 2.09 -14.97 37.56
N VAL A 212 2.48 -13.87 38.19
CA VAL A 212 3.51 -13.88 39.22
C VAL A 212 2.89 -14.63 40.39
N ARG A 213 3.12 -15.95 40.45
CA ARG A 213 2.96 -16.69 41.69
C ARG A 213 4.02 -16.13 42.64
N ASN A 214 3.64 -15.19 43.49
CA ASN A 214 4.43 -14.87 44.66
C ASN A 214 4.44 -16.12 45.54
N ALA A 215 5.56 -16.83 45.49
CA ALA A 215 5.92 -17.83 46.47
C ALA A 215 6.35 -17.11 47.75
N GLY A 216 5.68 -17.42 48.86
CA GLY A 216 6.20 -17.23 50.20
C GLY A 216 6.14 -15.83 50.77
N GLU A 217 5.04 -15.50 51.44
CA GLU A 217 5.10 -14.72 52.67
C GLU A 217 4.22 -15.41 53.73
N ALA A 218 4.90 -16.15 54.59
CA ALA A 218 4.38 -16.53 55.90
C ALA A 218 4.48 -15.29 56.80
N TRP A 219 3.37 -14.91 57.42
CA TRP A 219 3.36 -13.94 58.51
C TRP A 219 3.01 -14.68 59.81
N PRO A 220 3.88 -14.66 60.84
CA PRO A 220 3.51 -15.13 62.16
C PRO A 220 2.84 -14.00 62.95
N LEU A 221 1.74 -14.32 63.62
CA LEU A 221 1.55 -14.26 65.08
C LEU A 221 0.22 -14.92 65.44
#